data_AF-A0A7C8I4H9-F1
#
_entry.id   AF-A0A7C8I4H9-F1
#
_cell.length_a   1.000
_cell.length_b   1.000
_cell.length_c   1.000
_cell.angle_alpha   90.00
_cell.angle_beta   90.00
_cell.angle_gamma   90.00
#
_symmetry.space_group_name_H-M   'P 1'
#
loop_
_entity.id
_entity.type
_entity.pdbx_description
1 polymer ?
#
loop_
_entity_poly.entity_id
_entity_poly.type
_entity_poly.pdbx_seq_one_letter_code
_entity_poly.pdbx_strand_id
1 'polypeptide(L)'
;MAPPIEIFAANRQHGADVFDDFKMHTRGTRIDTKTTVLSLIRQMYPEHHVTEVAENKVSLFDFASAGKASCLLDADDEAFNATRTWASVGERVEKKLSPGKLDDEFRFARFQYIWEDKEFLAYFVVWKDMLDSQQRMFYILHPRTTDNIVDGHCRDTDALVLAAGKWTSLLHDEIWVFDDGRWTKSKDLYKAVHGASWDDVVLDPDMKKNLIEDVQGFFDNRELYAQFAVPWKRGIILHGVPGNGKTVSIKALTSSLYNRPDAIASLYVKSFSTSCQTQQYSIRQIFVKARAAAPCLLIFEDLDSLVGDDIRSYFLNEVDGLESNDGILMIGSTNHLDRLDPAIAKRPSRFDRKYHYKLPGQAERTAYAAYWRAKLLQNEVVEFPEALCGVIGQLTKGFSFAYLKELFVMALLSLVRGFKGDDFEMVQVEDAAASRPASPPEPSSTADTCSCAQTCNACGKLVEAAQKQRADEAAAAAKLEAEAERLVVPMVEVPEALAENTLLKVVRYQIRVLQEEMESAREKEREMAKEKVGGKKAGGKK
;
A
#
# COMPACT_ATOMS: atom_id res chain seq x y z
N MET A 1 25.74 30.27 58.36
CA MET A 1 24.87 29.41 57.54
C MET A 1 23.45 29.54 58.08
N ALA A 2 22.51 30.04 57.29
CA ALA A 2 21.09 30.09 57.70
C ALA A 2 20.51 28.66 57.66
N PRO A 3 19.61 28.28 58.58
CA PRO A 3 18.99 26.96 58.58
C PRO A 3 18.19 26.75 57.29
N PRO A 4 18.09 25.51 56.77
CA PRO A 4 17.31 25.21 55.57
C PRO A 4 15.85 25.57 55.82
N ILE A 5 15.28 26.40 54.94
CA ILE A 5 13.85 26.74 54.95
C ILE A 5 13.08 25.45 54.65
N GLU A 6 12.26 24.98 55.60
CA GLU A 6 11.36 23.84 55.38
C GLU A 6 10.23 24.24 54.42
N ILE A 7 10.49 24.04 53.12
CA ILE A 7 9.59 24.36 52.00
C ILE A 7 8.18 23.76 52.19
N PHE A 8 8.06 22.60 52.84
CA PHE A 8 6.78 21.94 53.09
C PHE A 8 5.97 22.58 54.21
N ALA A 9 6.63 23.02 55.28
CA ALA A 9 5.94 23.64 56.42
C ALA A 9 5.38 25.02 56.04
N ALA A 10 6.12 25.77 55.22
CA ALA A 10 5.73 27.10 54.74
C ALA A 10 4.57 27.10 53.72
N ASN A 11 4.22 25.95 53.13
CA ASN A 11 3.25 25.85 52.02
C ASN A 11 2.03 24.95 52.29
N ARG A 12 1.81 24.48 53.52
CA ARG A 12 0.66 23.62 53.87
C ARG A 12 -0.70 24.25 53.53
N GLN A 13 -0.81 25.55 53.68
CA GLN A 13 -2.06 26.29 53.44
C GLN A 13 -2.34 26.42 51.93
N HIS A 14 -1.31 26.69 51.13
CA HIS A 14 -1.38 26.65 49.66
C HIS A 14 -1.80 25.26 49.13
N GLY A 15 -1.39 24.16 49.76
CA GLY A 15 -1.80 22.80 49.38
C GLY A 15 -3.27 22.48 49.69
N ALA A 16 -3.85 23.11 50.71
CA ALA A 16 -5.27 22.95 51.04
C ALA A 16 -6.16 23.75 50.08
N ASP A 17 -5.77 24.98 49.75
CA ASP A 17 -6.51 25.86 48.83
C ASP A 17 -6.53 25.28 47.39
N VAL A 18 -5.41 24.70 46.91
CA VAL A 18 -5.35 24.01 45.60
C VAL A 18 -6.26 22.76 45.56
N PHE A 19 -6.41 22.05 46.67
CA PHE A 19 -7.31 20.89 46.76
C PHE A 19 -8.79 21.30 46.72
N ASP A 20 -9.14 22.44 47.30
CA ASP A 20 -10.50 22.95 47.26
C ASP A 20 -10.85 23.62 45.91
N ASP A 21 -9.88 24.25 45.23
CA ASP A 21 -10.01 24.70 43.83
C ASP A 21 -10.18 23.51 42.85
N PHE A 22 -9.46 22.40 43.06
CA PHE A 22 -9.67 21.13 42.31
C PHE A 22 -11.08 20.57 42.53
N LYS A 23 -11.56 20.54 43.79
CA LYS A 23 -12.93 20.13 44.10
C LYS A 23 -13.98 21.02 43.43
N MET A 24 -13.75 22.33 43.33
CA MET A 24 -14.66 23.26 42.65
C MET A 24 -14.64 23.08 41.14
N HIS A 25 -13.48 22.84 40.54
CA HIS A 25 -13.35 22.55 39.11
C HIS A 25 -14.08 21.25 38.70
N THR A 26 -14.12 20.24 39.57
CA THR A 26 -14.83 18.96 39.34
C THR A 26 -16.33 18.97 39.66
N ARG A 27 -16.90 20.11 40.08
CA ARG A 27 -18.33 20.18 40.49
C ARG A 27 -19.33 20.39 39.36
N GLY A 28 -18.89 20.65 38.12
CA GLY A 28 -19.76 20.59 36.93
C GLY A 28 -19.82 19.17 36.35
N THR A 29 -20.90 18.81 35.64
CA THR A 29 -21.07 17.49 35.02
C THR A 29 -20.04 17.26 33.90
N ARG A 30 -18.85 16.81 34.27
CA ARG A 30 -17.90 16.11 33.42
C ARG A 30 -17.89 14.66 33.90
N ILE A 31 -18.54 13.77 33.15
CA ILE A 31 -18.47 12.34 33.41
C ILE A 31 -17.19 11.86 32.74
N ASP A 32 -16.07 11.89 33.46
CA ASP A 32 -14.90 11.12 33.03
C ASP A 32 -15.22 9.63 33.26
N THR A 33 -15.76 9.00 32.22
CA THR A 33 -16.17 7.59 32.23
C THR A 33 -15.06 6.69 32.75
N LYS A 34 -13.78 7.00 32.45
CA LYS A 34 -12.64 6.24 32.94
C LYS A 34 -12.56 6.25 34.47
N THR A 35 -12.47 7.44 35.07
CA THR A 35 -12.40 7.58 36.54
C THR A 35 -13.66 7.10 37.24
N THR A 36 -14.84 7.31 36.64
CA THR A 36 -16.11 6.82 37.18
C THR A 36 -16.15 5.29 37.23
N VAL A 37 -15.82 4.61 36.13
CA VAL A 37 -15.82 3.13 36.07
C VAL A 37 -14.80 2.56 37.04
N LEU A 38 -13.59 3.13 37.11
CA LEU A 38 -12.58 2.71 38.09
C LEU A 38 -13.11 2.80 39.53
N SER A 39 -13.75 3.91 39.87
CA SER A 39 -14.28 4.16 41.22
C SER A 39 -15.39 3.17 41.56
N LEU A 40 -16.30 2.89 40.61
CA LEU A 40 -17.38 1.91 40.77
C LEU A 40 -16.82 0.51 41.01
N ILE A 41 -15.83 0.08 40.21
CA ILE A 41 -15.22 -1.26 40.36
C ILE A 41 -14.53 -1.37 41.72
N ARG A 42 -13.75 -0.36 42.14
CA ARG A 42 -13.06 -0.37 43.45
C ARG A 42 -14.04 -0.40 44.63
N GLN A 43 -15.20 0.25 44.50
CA GLN A 43 -16.25 0.23 45.52
C GLN A 43 -16.91 -1.15 45.64
N MET A 44 -17.13 -1.83 44.51
CA MET A 44 -17.77 -3.16 44.49
C MET A 44 -16.81 -4.29 44.89
N TYR A 45 -15.51 -4.13 44.67
CA TYR A 45 -14.48 -5.11 45.01
C TYR A 45 -13.39 -4.51 45.92
N PRO A 46 -13.70 -4.18 47.18
CA PRO A 46 -12.74 -3.53 48.10
C PRO A 46 -11.50 -4.39 48.37
N GLU A 47 -11.66 -5.71 48.37
CA GLU A 47 -10.58 -6.68 48.59
C GLU A 47 -9.74 -6.99 47.34
N HIS A 48 -10.00 -6.32 46.20
CA HIS A 48 -9.27 -6.56 44.94
C HIS A 48 -8.46 -5.34 44.51
N HIS A 49 -7.28 -5.59 43.95
CA HIS A 49 -6.53 -4.57 43.23
C HIS A 49 -7.13 -4.44 41.82
N VAL A 50 -7.15 -3.21 41.29
CA VAL A 50 -7.70 -2.92 39.96
C VAL A 50 -6.61 -2.27 39.13
N THR A 51 -6.18 -2.96 38.07
CA THR A 51 -5.18 -2.50 37.11
C THR A 51 -5.86 -2.11 35.81
N GLU A 52 -5.62 -0.87 35.36
CA GLU A 52 -6.18 -0.32 34.13
C GLU A 52 -5.20 -0.43 32.98
N VAL A 53 -5.64 -0.96 31.83
CA VAL A 53 -4.84 -0.99 30.61
C VAL A 53 -5.67 -0.66 29.37
N ALA A 54 -5.08 0.05 28.43
CA ALA A 54 -5.68 0.32 27.13
C ALA A 54 -5.55 -0.91 26.22
N GLU A 55 -6.64 -1.30 25.56
CA GLU A 55 -6.68 -2.50 24.73
C GLU A 55 -5.71 -2.45 23.54
N ASN A 56 -5.49 -1.26 22.97
CA ASN A 56 -4.53 -1.05 21.89
C ASN A 56 -3.06 -1.24 22.29
N LYS A 57 -2.75 -1.26 23.60
CA LYS A 57 -1.41 -1.55 24.14
C LYS A 57 -1.31 -2.99 24.64
N VAL A 58 -2.40 -3.52 25.18
CA VAL A 58 -2.47 -4.83 25.81
C VAL A 58 -3.79 -5.49 25.39
N SER A 59 -3.74 -6.33 24.35
CA SER A 59 -4.92 -7.05 23.85
C SER A 59 -5.06 -8.40 24.55
N LEU A 60 -5.84 -8.43 25.64
CA LEU A 60 -6.12 -9.65 26.39
C LEU A 60 -6.96 -10.66 25.58
N PHE A 61 -7.87 -10.18 24.73
CA PHE A 61 -8.68 -11.04 23.87
C PHE A 61 -7.84 -11.77 22.82
N ASP A 62 -6.93 -11.07 22.13
CA ASP A 62 -6.06 -11.69 21.14
C ASP A 62 -5.05 -12.63 21.81
N PHE A 63 -4.52 -12.25 22.97
CA PHE A 63 -3.61 -13.08 23.75
C PHE A 63 -4.26 -14.42 24.16
N ALA A 64 -5.51 -14.37 24.65
CA ALA A 64 -6.27 -15.57 24.98
C ALA A 64 -6.65 -16.38 23.73
N SER A 65 -7.09 -15.72 22.65
CA SER A 65 -7.44 -16.38 21.38
C SER A 65 -6.24 -17.09 20.73
N ALA A 66 -5.02 -16.64 21.01
CA ALA A 66 -3.78 -17.30 20.62
C ALA A 66 -3.41 -18.50 21.51
N GLY A 67 -4.29 -18.90 22.43
CA GLY A 67 -4.09 -20.03 23.35
C GLY A 67 -3.08 -19.74 24.47
N LYS A 68 -2.73 -18.47 24.72
CA LYS A 68 -1.80 -18.10 25.80
C LYS A 68 -2.49 -17.96 27.16
N ALA A 69 -3.81 -17.77 27.16
CA ALA A 69 -4.65 -17.66 28.35
C ALA A 69 -6.07 -18.16 28.02
N SER A 70 -6.86 -18.46 29.04
CA SER A 70 -8.29 -18.71 28.89
C SER A 70 -9.06 -17.42 29.18
N CYS A 71 -10.04 -17.08 28.34
CA CYS A 71 -10.92 -15.93 28.53
C CYS A 71 -12.36 -16.38 28.33
N LEU A 72 -13.12 -16.44 29.42
CA LEU A 72 -14.49 -16.92 29.44
C LEU A 72 -15.41 -15.76 29.78
N LEU A 73 -16.42 -15.50 28.93
CA LEU A 73 -17.44 -14.50 29.21
C LEU A 73 -18.25 -14.94 30.42
N ASP A 74 -18.40 -14.04 31.38
CA ASP A 74 -19.30 -14.22 32.49
C ASP A 74 -20.72 -13.83 32.05
N ALA A 75 -21.48 -14.84 31.63
CA ALA A 75 -22.73 -14.69 30.89
C ALA A 75 -23.99 -14.82 31.76
N ASP A 76 -23.84 -14.94 33.08
CA ASP A 76 -24.98 -15.05 33.99
C ASP A 76 -25.73 -13.71 34.04
N ASP A 77 -27.02 -13.72 33.65
CA ASP A 77 -28.01 -12.62 33.75
C ASP A 77 -27.86 -11.39 32.83
N GLU A 78 -27.48 -11.54 31.55
CA GLU A 78 -27.43 -10.42 30.57
C GLU A 78 -26.59 -9.20 31.05
N ALA A 79 -25.64 -9.41 31.98
CA ALA A 79 -24.83 -8.37 32.61
C ALA A 79 -23.72 -7.81 31.69
N PHE A 80 -23.92 -7.85 30.38
CA PHE A 80 -23.02 -7.34 29.36
C PHE A 80 -23.78 -6.58 28.27
N ASN A 81 -23.13 -5.57 27.71
CA ASN A 81 -23.60 -4.85 26.54
C ASN A 81 -22.75 -5.28 25.36
N ALA A 82 -23.34 -6.03 24.43
CA ALA A 82 -22.70 -6.38 23.17
C ALA A 82 -23.67 -6.21 22.01
N THR A 83 -23.14 -5.85 20.84
CA THR A 83 -23.86 -5.99 19.59
C THR A 83 -23.52 -7.33 19.00
N ARG A 84 -24.49 -8.23 18.93
CA ARG A 84 -24.32 -9.51 18.25
C ARG A 84 -24.27 -9.28 16.75
N THR A 85 -23.13 -9.57 16.16
CA THR A 85 -22.88 -9.45 14.73
C THR A 85 -22.86 -10.82 14.08
N TRP A 86 -23.30 -10.88 12.83
CA TRP A 86 -23.21 -12.07 12.00
C TRP A 86 -22.17 -11.82 10.92
N ALA A 87 -21.15 -12.66 10.89
CA ALA A 87 -20.14 -12.68 9.84
C ALA A 87 -20.43 -13.83 8.88
N SER A 88 -20.57 -13.50 7.59
CA SER A 88 -20.65 -14.51 6.53
C SER A 88 -19.31 -15.23 6.40
N VAL A 89 -19.34 -16.50 6.01
CA VAL A 89 -18.11 -17.28 5.81
C VAL A 89 -17.56 -17.08 4.39
N GLY A 90 -17.35 -15.84 3.95
CA GLY A 90 -16.81 -15.52 2.62
C GLY A 90 -17.62 -16.07 1.43
N GLU A 91 -17.12 -15.87 0.20
CA GLU A 91 -17.89 -16.09 -1.03
C GLU A 91 -17.66 -17.43 -1.75
N ARG A 92 -16.74 -18.29 -1.28
CA ARG A 92 -16.48 -19.57 -1.97
C ARG A 92 -17.64 -20.55 -1.80
N VAL A 93 -18.00 -21.24 -2.89
CA VAL A 93 -19.19 -22.11 -3.06
C VAL A 93 -19.36 -23.15 -1.95
N GLU A 94 -18.26 -23.70 -1.42
CA GLU A 94 -18.26 -24.69 -0.33
C GLU A 94 -18.69 -24.13 1.04
N LYS A 95 -18.70 -22.79 1.20
CA LYS A 95 -19.03 -22.12 2.46
C LYS A 95 -20.44 -21.52 2.53
N LYS A 96 -21.21 -21.57 1.42
CA LYS A 96 -22.64 -21.14 1.39
C LYS A 96 -23.57 -22.01 2.25
N LEU A 97 -23.12 -23.20 2.64
CA LEU A 97 -23.84 -24.12 3.55
C LEU A 97 -23.57 -23.85 5.04
N SER A 98 -22.59 -23.01 5.37
CA SER A 98 -22.29 -22.66 6.75
C SER A 98 -23.24 -21.56 7.22
N PRO A 99 -23.85 -21.66 8.42
CA PRO A 99 -24.78 -20.65 8.95
C PRO A 99 -24.12 -19.30 9.30
N GLY A 100 -22.87 -19.05 8.88
CA GLY A 100 -22.03 -17.94 9.32
C GLY A 100 -21.35 -18.21 10.66
N LYS A 101 -20.66 -17.18 11.16
CA LYS A 101 -20.14 -17.13 12.52
C LYS A 101 -20.83 -15.96 13.23
N LEU A 102 -21.33 -16.19 14.43
CA LEU A 102 -21.77 -15.11 15.31
C LEU A 102 -20.55 -14.58 16.07
N ASP A 103 -20.44 -13.27 16.16
CA ASP A 103 -19.38 -12.58 16.89
C ASP A 103 -20.00 -11.44 17.70
N ASP A 104 -19.56 -11.26 18.94
CA ASP A 104 -20.11 -10.27 19.85
C ASP A 104 -19.18 -9.06 19.94
N GLU A 105 -19.63 -7.90 19.46
CA GLU A 105 -18.91 -6.64 19.66
C GLU A 105 -19.28 -6.05 21.03
N PHE A 106 -18.46 -6.34 22.03
CA PHE A 106 -18.67 -5.87 23.41
C PHE A 106 -18.43 -4.36 23.55
N ARG A 107 -19.35 -3.68 24.24
CA ARG A 107 -19.17 -2.34 24.80
C ARG A 107 -18.93 -2.36 26.30
N PHE A 108 -19.50 -3.34 26.98
CA PHE A 108 -19.27 -3.59 28.40
C PHE A 108 -19.41 -5.09 28.64
N ALA A 109 -18.42 -5.74 29.24
CA ALA A 109 -18.52 -7.15 29.62
C ALA A 109 -17.52 -7.49 30.72
N ARG A 110 -17.82 -8.56 31.47
CA ARG A 110 -16.92 -9.16 32.47
C ARG A 110 -16.48 -10.53 31.97
N PHE A 111 -15.21 -10.84 32.19
CA PHE A 111 -14.61 -12.11 31.81
C PHE A 111 -13.86 -12.72 32.99
N GLN A 112 -13.95 -14.04 33.11
CA GLN A 112 -13.00 -14.83 33.87
C GLN A 112 -11.77 -15.05 32.99
N TYR A 113 -10.61 -14.61 33.46
CA TYR A 113 -9.36 -14.66 32.72
C TYR A 113 -8.35 -15.52 33.48
N ILE A 114 -7.86 -16.60 32.87
CA ILE A 114 -6.95 -17.56 33.52
C ILE A 114 -5.63 -17.57 32.76
N TRP A 115 -4.54 -17.27 33.46
CA TRP A 115 -3.18 -17.25 32.92
C TRP A 115 -2.17 -17.74 33.97
N GLU A 116 -1.32 -18.70 33.59
CA GLU A 116 -0.33 -19.33 34.49
C GLU A 116 -0.92 -19.79 35.83
N ASP A 117 -2.04 -20.53 35.78
CA ASP A 117 -2.78 -21.06 36.94
C ASP A 117 -3.35 -19.98 37.90
N LYS A 118 -3.29 -18.70 37.51
CA LYS A 118 -3.90 -17.59 38.24
C LYS A 118 -5.18 -17.14 37.57
N GLU A 119 -6.16 -16.83 38.40
CA GLU A 119 -7.45 -16.32 37.98
C GLU A 119 -7.54 -14.80 38.19
N PHE A 120 -8.06 -14.11 37.18
CA PHE A 120 -8.28 -12.68 37.16
C PHE A 120 -9.71 -12.41 36.70
N LEU A 121 -10.33 -11.35 37.23
CA LEU A 121 -11.57 -10.82 36.67
C LEU A 121 -11.23 -9.66 35.76
N ALA A 122 -11.61 -9.73 34.49
CA ALA A 122 -11.35 -8.68 33.51
C ALA A 122 -12.64 -8.02 33.07
N TYR A 123 -12.79 -6.71 33.32
CA TYR A 123 -13.85 -5.91 32.72
C TYR A 123 -13.35 -5.26 31.44
N PHE A 124 -14.09 -5.41 30.35
CA PHE A 124 -13.86 -4.69 29.11
C PHE A 124 -14.90 -3.58 28.95
N VAL A 125 -14.45 -2.35 28.74
CA VAL A 125 -15.33 -1.18 28.65
C VAL A 125 -14.95 -0.31 27.47
N VAL A 126 -15.95 0.06 26.68
CA VAL A 126 -15.85 0.92 25.51
C VAL A 126 -16.72 2.14 25.69
N TRP A 127 -16.15 3.32 25.47
CA TRP A 127 -16.90 4.57 25.44
C TRP A 127 -16.35 5.51 24.36
N LYS A 128 -17.10 6.54 24.04
CA LYS A 128 -16.65 7.63 23.17
C LYS A 128 -16.26 8.82 24.02
N ASP A 129 -15.10 9.40 23.78
CA ASP A 129 -14.69 10.63 24.42
C ASP A 129 -15.34 11.86 23.75
N MET A 130 -15.02 13.06 24.26
CA MET A 130 -15.59 14.32 23.79
C MET A 130 -15.20 14.66 22.33
N LEU A 131 -14.22 13.95 21.76
CA LEU A 131 -13.76 14.12 20.37
C LEU A 131 -14.29 13.00 19.46
N ASP A 132 -15.31 12.26 19.91
CA ASP A 132 -15.86 11.06 19.25
C ASP A 132 -14.83 9.95 19.02
N SER A 133 -13.70 9.97 19.74
CA SER A 133 -12.72 8.89 19.70
C SER A 133 -13.18 7.75 20.58
N GLN A 134 -13.26 6.55 20.01
CA GLN A 134 -13.66 5.36 20.74
C GLN A 134 -12.50 4.85 21.60
N GLN A 135 -12.67 4.93 22.92
CA GLN A 135 -11.75 4.42 23.91
C GLN A 135 -12.14 2.97 24.28
N ARG A 136 -11.15 2.08 24.36
CA ARG A 136 -11.30 0.66 24.72
C ARG A 136 -10.33 0.32 25.86
N MET A 137 -10.85 -0.10 27.01
CA MET A 137 -10.03 -0.38 28.20
C MET A 137 -10.37 -1.73 28.82
N PHE A 138 -9.36 -2.34 29.41
CA PHE A 138 -9.52 -3.41 30.38
C PHE A 138 -9.27 -2.90 31.81
N TYR A 139 -10.09 -3.37 32.74
CA TYR A 139 -9.87 -3.28 34.18
C TYR A 139 -9.66 -4.71 34.70
N ILE A 140 -8.44 -5.03 35.08
CA ILE A 140 -8.02 -6.35 35.54
C ILE A 140 -8.03 -6.35 37.06
N LEU A 141 -8.76 -7.29 37.65
CA LEU A 141 -8.91 -7.44 39.08
C LEU A 141 -8.20 -8.71 39.56
N HIS A 142 -7.52 -8.59 40.68
CA HIS A 142 -6.92 -9.72 41.41
C HIS A 142 -6.99 -9.47 42.92
N PRO A 143 -7.18 -10.50 43.77
CA PRO A 143 -7.25 -10.33 45.22
C PRO A 143 -6.03 -9.62 45.80
N ARG A 144 -6.26 -8.69 46.73
CA ARG A 144 -5.18 -8.00 47.45
C ARG A 144 -4.66 -8.90 48.57
N THR A 145 -3.37 -9.15 48.57
CA THR A 145 -2.67 -9.77 49.69
C THR A 145 -1.48 -8.90 50.07
N THR A 146 -1.02 -8.99 51.31
CA THR A 146 0.09 -8.16 51.80
C THR A 146 1.39 -8.39 51.00
N ASP A 147 1.53 -9.58 50.40
CA ASP A 147 2.74 -9.99 49.68
C ASP A 147 2.71 -9.67 48.18
N ASN A 148 1.54 -9.40 47.60
CA ASN A 148 1.39 -9.17 46.16
C ASN A 148 1.28 -7.69 45.75
N ILE A 149 1.15 -6.76 46.71
CA ILE A 149 1.12 -5.32 46.45
C ILE A 149 2.48 -4.68 46.73
N VAL A 150 3.08 -4.06 45.71
CA VAL A 150 4.35 -3.32 45.80
C VAL A 150 4.18 -1.97 45.12
N ASP A 151 4.59 -0.90 45.81
CA ASP A 151 4.46 0.50 45.34
C ASP A 151 3.03 0.88 44.91
N GLY A 152 2.03 0.22 45.51
CA GLY A 152 0.61 0.44 45.18
C GLY A 152 0.11 -0.33 43.96
N HIS A 153 0.92 -1.20 43.35
CA HIS A 153 0.60 -2.04 42.20
C HIS A 153 0.59 -3.53 42.56
N CYS A 154 -0.20 -4.34 41.85
CA CYS A 154 -0.25 -5.79 42.05
C CYS A 154 0.73 -6.50 41.11
N ARG A 155 1.66 -7.28 41.68
CA ARG A 155 2.68 -8.02 40.94
C ARG A 155 2.09 -9.00 39.92
N ASP A 156 0.97 -9.63 40.25
CA ASP A 156 0.34 -10.65 39.41
C ASP A 156 -0.33 -10.03 38.18
N THR A 157 -1.02 -8.90 38.35
CA THR A 157 -1.60 -8.17 37.22
C THR A 157 -0.52 -7.51 36.37
N ASP A 158 0.54 -6.98 36.97
CA ASP A 158 1.69 -6.42 36.24
C ASP A 158 2.38 -7.49 35.39
N ALA A 159 2.57 -8.70 35.93
CA ALA A 159 3.14 -9.83 35.19
C ALA A 159 2.29 -10.18 33.95
N LEU A 160 0.95 -10.26 34.11
CA LEU A 160 0.03 -10.48 32.99
C LEU A 160 0.11 -9.35 31.96
N VAL A 161 0.10 -8.10 32.41
CA VAL A 161 0.18 -6.91 31.54
C VAL A 161 1.49 -6.88 30.76
N LEU A 162 2.61 -7.22 31.39
CA LEU A 162 3.91 -7.29 30.73
C LEU A 162 3.96 -8.43 29.71
N ALA A 163 3.42 -9.61 30.04
CA ALA A 163 3.38 -10.76 29.15
C ALA A 163 2.48 -10.49 27.93
N ALA A 164 1.24 -10.06 28.18
CA ALA A 164 0.28 -9.73 27.13
C ALA A 164 0.73 -8.52 26.31
N GLY A 165 1.27 -7.47 26.93
CA GLY A 165 1.79 -6.29 26.24
C GLY A 165 3.00 -6.60 25.35
N LYS A 166 3.95 -7.42 25.84
CA LYS A 166 5.05 -7.92 25.02
C LYS A 166 4.51 -8.67 23.81
N TRP A 167 3.56 -9.59 24.01
CA TRP A 167 2.94 -10.33 22.92
C TRP A 167 2.19 -9.41 21.94
N THR A 168 1.38 -8.47 22.42
CA THR A 168 0.65 -7.50 21.59
C THR A 168 1.60 -6.62 20.77
N SER A 169 2.79 -6.32 21.27
CA SER A 169 3.79 -5.53 20.54
C SER A 169 4.36 -6.24 19.31
N LEU A 170 4.40 -7.58 19.34
CA LEU A 170 4.92 -8.43 18.26
C LEU A 170 3.87 -8.66 17.17
N LEU A 171 4.32 -8.93 15.95
CA LEU A 171 3.47 -9.35 14.84
C LEU A 171 3.30 -10.87 14.87
N HIS A 172 2.06 -11.34 14.68
CA HIS A 172 1.73 -12.78 14.64
C HIS A 172 1.05 -13.10 13.30
N ASP A 173 1.86 -13.24 12.24
CA ASP A 173 1.37 -13.45 10.86
C ASP A 173 0.49 -12.30 10.36
N GLU A 174 1.00 -11.08 10.54
CA GLU A 174 0.28 -9.83 10.35
C GLU A 174 1.15 -8.77 9.68
N ILE A 175 0.53 -7.87 8.93
CA ILE A 175 1.17 -6.67 8.39
C ILE A 175 0.53 -5.45 9.04
N TRP A 176 1.35 -4.49 9.48
CA TRP A 176 0.81 -3.20 9.94
C TRP A 176 0.28 -2.41 8.77
N VAL A 177 -0.96 -1.94 8.86
CA VAL A 177 -1.61 -1.10 7.86
C VAL A 177 -2.01 0.22 8.50
N PHE A 178 -1.57 1.32 7.91
CA PHE A 178 -2.00 2.66 8.28
C PHE A 178 -3.15 3.12 7.38
N ASP A 179 -4.31 3.34 7.98
CA ASP A 179 -5.51 3.85 7.32
C ASP A 179 -6.35 4.64 8.33
N ASP A 180 -7.04 5.69 7.87
CA ASP A 180 -7.88 6.58 8.70
C ASP A 180 -7.21 7.05 10.01
N GLY A 181 -5.93 7.44 9.92
CA GLY A 181 -5.18 8.04 11.04
C GLY A 181 -4.66 7.05 12.09
N ARG A 182 -4.80 5.74 11.88
CA ARG A 182 -4.36 4.73 12.85
C ARG A 182 -3.66 3.54 12.22
N TRP A 183 -2.79 2.92 13.02
CA TRP A 183 -2.16 1.65 12.71
C TRP A 183 -3.07 0.49 13.14
N THR A 184 -3.30 -0.44 12.24
CA THR A 184 -4.03 -1.70 12.49
C THR A 184 -3.19 -2.88 12.02
N LYS A 185 -3.40 -4.06 12.60
CA LYS A 185 -2.76 -5.30 12.15
C LYS A 185 -3.69 -6.02 11.18
N SER A 186 -3.22 -6.36 9.99
CA SER A 186 -4.01 -7.04 8.96
C SER A 186 -3.47 -8.44 8.69
N LYS A 187 -4.21 -9.47 9.14
CA LYS A 187 -3.99 -10.88 8.77
C LYS A 187 -4.36 -11.17 7.32
N ASP A 188 -5.35 -10.46 6.79
CA ASP A 188 -5.80 -10.67 5.40
C ASP A 188 -4.75 -10.17 4.41
N LEU A 189 -4.15 -9.01 4.68
CA LEU A 189 -3.03 -8.53 3.87
C LEU A 189 -1.82 -9.47 4.00
N TYR A 190 -1.52 -9.96 5.21
CA TYR A 190 -0.45 -10.95 5.39
C TYR A 190 -0.68 -12.20 4.52
N LYS A 191 -1.88 -12.82 4.58
CA LYS A 191 -2.22 -13.99 3.75
C LYS A 191 -2.12 -13.70 2.25
N ALA A 192 -2.53 -12.50 1.83
CA ALA A 192 -2.45 -12.08 0.43
C ALA A 192 -1.01 -11.88 -0.07
N VAL A 193 -0.07 -11.67 0.84
CA VAL A 193 1.34 -11.38 0.53
C VAL A 193 2.24 -12.59 0.75
N HIS A 194 2.02 -13.37 1.81
CA HIS A 194 2.87 -14.49 2.23
C HIS A 194 2.97 -15.61 1.17
N GLY A 195 1.97 -15.73 0.30
CA GLY A 195 2.00 -16.67 -0.84
C GLY A 195 2.71 -16.16 -2.09
N ALA A 196 3.18 -14.91 -2.12
CA ALA A 196 3.84 -14.35 -3.29
C ALA A 196 5.30 -14.82 -3.37
N SER A 197 5.70 -15.39 -4.51
CA SER A 197 7.09 -15.70 -4.83
C SER A 197 7.66 -14.73 -5.84
N TRP A 198 8.98 -14.54 -5.81
CA TRP A 198 9.69 -13.90 -6.91
C TRP A 198 9.57 -14.71 -8.21
N ASP A 199 9.36 -16.02 -8.15
CA ASP A 199 9.18 -16.86 -9.34
C ASP A 199 7.92 -16.49 -10.14
N ASP A 200 6.91 -15.95 -9.47
CA ASP A 200 5.67 -15.47 -10.10
C ASP A 200 5.82 -14.06 -10.72
N VAL A 201 6.97 -13.41 -10.50
CA VAL A 201 7.26 -12.07 -10.99
C VAL A 201 8.13 -12.14 -12.24
N VAL A 202 7.50 -11.93 -13.38
CA VAL A 202 8.16 -11.77 -14.68
C VAL A 202 8.66 -10.33 -14.81
N LEU A 203 9.97 -10.17 -14.84
CA LEU A 203 10.69 -8.91 -15.06
C LEU A 203 12.00 -9.20 -15.78
N ASP A 204 12.60 -8.16 -16.34
CA ASP A 204 14.00 -8.16 -16.75
C ASP A 204 14.90 -8.80 -15.67
N PRO A 205 15.69 -9.84 -16.01
CA PRO A 205 16.45 -10.61 -15.03
C PRO A 205 17.45 -9.76 -14.22
N ASP A 206 18.11 -8.79 -14.88
CA ASP A 206 19.08 -7.92 -14.24
C ASP A 206 18.38 -6.95 -13.29
N MET A 207 17.28 -6.34 -13.73
CA MET A 207 16.45 -5.48 -12.90
C MET A 207 15.93 -6.21 -11.65
N LYS A 208 15.42 -7.44 -11.83
CA LYS A 208 14.91 -8.29 -10.75
C LYS A 208 16.01 -8.63 -9.74
N LYS A 209 17.16 -9.07 -10.22
CA LYS A 209 18.32 -9.39 -9.38
C LYS A 209 18.78 -8.17 -8.58
N ASN A 210 18.98 -7.03 -9.24
CA ASN A 210 19.43 -5.80 -8.59
C ASN A 210 18.44 -5.33 -7.51
N LEU A 211 17.13 -5.40 -7.76
CA LEU A 211 16.10 -5.02 -6.79
C LEU A 211 16.13 -5.93 -5.56
N ILE A 212 16.29 -7.24 -5.75
CA ILE A 212 16.40 -8.20 -4.65
C ILE A 212 17.67 -7.92 -3.83
N GLU A 213 18.81 -7.75 -4.49
CA GLU A 213 20.11 -7.51 -3.85
C GLU A 213 20.14 -6.17 -3.10
N ASP A 214 19.56 -5.10 -3.67
CA ASP A 214 19.47 -3.79 -3.00
C ASP A 214 18.66 -3.88 -1.69
N VAL A 215 17.55 -4.64 -1.67
CA VAL A 215 16.69 -4.75 -0.48
C VAL A 215 17.26 -5.73 0.53
N GLN A 216 17.60 -6.96 0.11
CA GLN A 216 18.16 -7.97 1.01
C GLN A 216 19.51 -7.51 1.57
N GLY A 217 20.38 -7.01 0.69
CA GLY A 217 21.69 -6.48 1.06
C GLY A 217 21.62 -5.27 1.98
N PHE A 218 20.56 -4.46 1.95
CA PHE A 218 20.36 -3.40 2.94
C PHE A 218 20.23 -3.95 4.36
N PHE A 219 19.45 -5.01 4.54
CA PHE A 219 19.23 -5.63 5.86
C PHE A 219 20.42 -6.50 6.28
N ASP A 220 21.04 -7.23 5.35
CA ASP A 220 22.17 -8.13 5.64
C ASP A 220 23.45 -7.41 6.05
N ASN A 221 23.64 -6.15 5.60
CA ASN A 221 24.91 -5.44 5.76
C ASN A 221 24.88 -4.37 6.86
N ARG A 222 23.98 -4.46 7.85
CA ARG A 222 23.86 -3.48 8.94
C ARG A 222 25.19 -3.12 9.59
N GLU A 223 26.03 -4.11 9.88
CA GLU A 223 27.32 -3.93 10.52
C GLU A 223 28.30 -3.15 9.63
N LEU A 224 28.23 -3.36 8.30
CA LEU A 224 29.05 -2.60 7.35
C LEU A 224 28.64 -1.14 7.29
N TYR A 225 27.34 -0.83 7.32
CA TYR A 225 26.87 0.56 7.41
C TYR A 225 27.45 1.26 8.64
N ALA A 226 27.46 0.58 9.78
CA ALA A 226 28.06 1.09 11.01
C ALA A 226 29.58 1.28 10.90
N GLN A 227 30.30 0.30 10.34
CA GLN A 227 31.76 0.37 10.14
C GLN A 227 32.20 1.52 9.23
N PHE A 228 31.45 1.78 8.16
CA PHE A 228 31.74 2.88 7.23
C PHE A 228 31.13 4.22 7.65
N ALA A 229 30.47 4.28 8.82
CA ALA A 229 29.75 5.47 9.31
C ALA A 229 28.75 6.04 8.27
N VAL A 230 28.11 5.16 7.50
CA VAL A 230 27.09 5.52 6.52
C VAL A 230 25.71 5.40 7.17
N PRO A 231 24.80 6.38 6.99
CA PRO A 231 23.44 6.28 7.50
C PRO A 231 22.74 5.01 7.01
N TRP A 232 22.21 4.19 7.93
CA TRP A 232 21.55 2.94 7.59
C TRP A 232 20.08 3.19 7.23
N LYS A 233 19.86 3.99 6.18
CA LYS A 233 18.54 4.29 5.62
C LYS A 233 18.58 4.23 4.10
N ARG A 234 17.49 3.80 3.47
CA ARG A 234 17.42 3.66 2.01
C ARG A 234 16.02 4.00 1.50
N GLY A 235 15.91 4.61 0.32
CA GLY A 235 14.63 4.79 -0.35
C GLY A 235 14.65 4.29 -1.80
N ILE A 236 13.67 3.46 -2.14
CA ILE A 236 13.50 2.88 -3.47
C ILE A 236 12.19 3.39 -4.07
N ILE A 237 12.22 3.87 -5.32
CA ILE A 237 11.00 4.15 -6.10
C ILE A 237 10.85 3.14 -7.24
N LEU A 238 9.69 2.48 -7.28
CA LEU A 238 9.23 1.72 -8.43
C LEU A 238 8.32 2.62 -9.27
N HIS A 239 8.74 2.97 -10.48
CA HIS A 239 7.97 3.86 -11.34
C HIS A 239 7.79 3.31 -12.75
N GLY A 240 6.78 3.80 -13.46
CA GLY A 240 6.56 3.49 -14.87
C GLY A 240 5.11 3.15 -15.18
N VAL A 241 4.88 2.57 -16.35
CA VAL A 241 3.53 2.33 -16.88
C VAL A 241 2.68 1.43 -15.97
N PRO A 242 1.38 1.72 -15.80
CA PRO A 242 0.48 0.91 -14.96
C PRO A 242 0.35 -0.52 -15.50
N GLY A 243 0.13 -1.47 -14.60
CA GLY A 243 -0.11 -2.87 -14.98
C GLY A 243 1.12 -3.70 -15.35
N ASN A 244 2.34 -3.25 -15.00
CA ASN A 244 3.59 -3.95 -15.34
C ASN A 244 4.32 -4.55 -14.12
N GLY A 245 3.63 -4.82 -13.02
CA GLY A 245 4.17 -5.65 -11.93
C GLY A 245 4.71 -4.91 -10.69
N LYS A 246 4.66 -3.57 -10.62
CA LYS A 246 5.10 -2.79 -9.44
C LYS A 246 4.58 -3.33 -8.11
N THR A 247 3.26 -3.47 -7.96
CA THR A 247 2.62 -3.99 -6.74
C THR A 247 2.95 -5.46 -6.49
N VAL A 248 3.05 -6.29 -7.53
CA VAL A 248 3.39 -7.71 -7.35
C VAL A 248 4.84 -7.85 -6.85
N SER A 249 5.77 -7.03 -7.35
CA SER A 249 7.13 -6.95 -6.82
C SER A 249 7.18 -6.55 -5.35
N ILE A 250 6.37 -5.58 -4.92
CA ILE A 250 6.27 -5.20 -3.50
C ILE A 250 5.77 -6.37 -2.65
N LYS A 251 4.78 -7.13 -3.14
CA LYS A 251 4.29 -8.33 -2.46
C LYS A 251 5.38 -9.40 -2.35
N ALA A 252 6.07 -9.71 -3.43
CA ALA A 252 7.17 -10.67 -3.44
C ALA A 252 8.32 -10.25 -2.51
N LEU A 253 8.69 -8.97 -2.51
CA LEU A 253 9.66 -8.39 -1.57
C LEU A 253 9.22 -8.59 -0.12
N THR A 254 7.99 -8.18 0.19
CA THR A 254 7.43 -8.28 1.54
C THR A 254 7.41 -9.73 2.03
N SER A 255 6.94 -10.66 1.19
CA SER A 255 6.95 -12.10 1.46
C SER A 255 8.37 -12.61 1.72
N SER A 256 9.31 -12.25 0.86
CA SER A 256 10.72 -12.65 0.98
C SER A 256 11.37 -12.13 2.27
N LEU A 257 10.99 -10.95 2.75
CA LEU A 257 11.47 -10.38 4.01
C LEU A 257 10.87 -11.06 5.25
N TYR A 258 9.61 -11.49 5.19
CA TYR A 258 8.99 -12.28 6.27
C TYR A 258 9.59 -13.68 6.38
N ASN A 259 10.00 -14.27 5.27
CA ASN A 259 10.60 -15.61 5.24
C ASN A 259 12.08 -15.64 5.66
N ARG A 260 12.67 -14.48 5.99
CA ARG A 260 14.04 -14.43 6.51
C ARG A 260 14.12 -14.97 7.96
N PRO A 261 15.27 -15.50 8.40
CA PRO A 261 15.45 -15.97 9.77
C PRO A 261 15.24 -14.87 10.83
N ASP A 262 15.61 -13.63 10.51
CA ASP A 262 15.47 -12.44 11.35
C ASP A 262 14.15 -11.69 11.13
N ALA A 263 13.25 -12.21 10.27
CA ALA A 263 11.92 -11.71 9.94
C ALA A 263 11.74 -10.17 10.03
N ILE A 264 11.86 -9.49 8.89
CA ILE A 264 11.74 -8.02 8.86
C ILE A 264 10.27 -7.60 8.77
N ALA A 265 9.85 -6.75 9.71
CA ALA A 265 8.49 -6.23 9.74
C ALA A 265 8.21 -5.30 8.55
N SER A 266 7.03 -5.43 7.96
CA SER A 266 6.55 -4.54 6.90
C SER A 266 5.41 -3.66 7.38
N LEU A 267 5.49 -2.37 7.06
CA LEU A 267 4.52 -1.33 7.38
C LEU A 267 3.92 -0.81 6.06
N TYR A 268 2.63 -1.02 5.84
CA TYR A 268 1.93 -0.58 4.63
C TYR A 268 1.11 0.67 4.91
N VAL A 269 1.37 1.74 4.16
CA VAL A 269 0.62 2.99 4.24
C VAL A 269 -0.37 3.05 3.10
N LYS A 270 -1.67 3.00 3.44
CA LYS A 270 -2.75 3.07 2.46
C LYS A 270 -3.22 4.50 2.18
N SER A 271 -3.23 5.34 3.21
CA SER A 271 -3.71 6.72 3.11
C SER A 271 -3.12 7.60 4.22
N PHE A 272 -2.88 8.88 3.93
CA PHE A 272 -2.60 9.89 4.97
C PHE A 272 -3.87 10.54 5.52
N SER A 273 -4.98 10.45 4.77
CA SER A 273 -6.24 11.10 5.11
C SER A 273 -6.88 10.45 6.33
N THR A 274 -7.51 11.30 7.14
CA THR A 274 -8.21 10.87 8.36
C THR A 274 -9.48 11.68 8.51
N SER A 275 -10.46 11.12 9.20
CA SER A 275 -11.74 11.80 9.43
C SER A 275 -11.65 12.91 10.50
N CYS A 276 -10.71 12.82 11.44
CA CYS A 276 -10.69 13.65 12.66
C CYS A 276 -9.33 14.34 12.94
N GLN A 277 -8.30 14.10 12.13
CA GLN A 277 -6.93 14.58 12.32
C GLN A 277 -6.35 15.13 11.01
N THR A 278 -5.25 15.86 11.11
CA THR A 278 -4.57 16.40 9.93
C THR A 278 -3.66 15.37 9.30
N GLN A 279 -3.45 15.45 7.98
CA GLN A 279 -2.51 14.58 7.27
C GLN A 279 -1.07 14.73 7.79
N GLN A 280 -0.70 15.91 8.30
CA GLN A 280 0.61 16.11 8.96
C GLN A 280 0.74 15.23 10.21
N TYR A 281 -0.30 15.15 11.04
CA TYR A 281 -0.29 14.24 12.19
C TYR A 281 -0.11 12.79 11.75
N SER A 282 -0.83 12.35 10.71
CA SER A 282 -0.70 11.00 10.15
C SER A 282 0.72 10.68 9.71
N ILE A 283 1.34 11.57 8.92
CA ILE A 283 2.71 11.39 8.44
C ILE A 283 3.65 11.21 9.64
N ARG A 284 3.53 12.04 10.68
CA ARG A 284 4.33 11.91 11.89
C ARG A 284 4.13 10.56 12.58
N GLN A 285 2.88 10.12 12.77
CA GLN A 285 2.59 8.82 13.41
C GLN A 285 3.12 7.63 12.59
N ILE A 286 3.16 7.75 11.27
CA ILE A 286 3.74 6.74 10.39
C ILE A 286 5.23 6.58 10.69
N PHE A 287 5.99 7.67 10.69
CA PHE A 287 7.43 7.63 10.94
C PHE A 287 7.80 7.30 12.39
N VAL A 288 6.99 7.72 13.38
CA VAL A 288 7.14 7.27 14.77
C VAL A 288 7.03 5.75 14.88
N LYS A 289 6.03 5.15 14.21
CA LYS A 289 5.87 3.70 14.18
C LYS A 289 7.00 3.01 13.43
N ALA A 290 7.44 3.56 12.30
CA ALA A 290 8.56 3.02 11.51
C ALA A 290 9.85 2.98 12.33
N ARG A 291 10.18 4.06 13.04
CA ARG A 291 11.35 4.11 13.93
C ARG A 291 11.26 3.13 15.08
N ALA A 292 10.06 2.94 15.66
CA ALA A 292 9.85 1.95 16.70
C ALA A 292 9.88 0.49 16.20
N ALA A 293 9.63 0.27 14.89
CA ALA A 293 9.62 -1.05 14.26
C ALA A 293 10.93 -1.38 13.53
N ALA A 294 11.91 -0.47 13.53
CA ALA A 294 13.18 -0.68 12.84
C ALA A 294 13.94 -1.90 13.43
N PRO A 295 14.53 -2.77 12.59
CA PRO A 295 14.57 -2.69 11.12
C PRO A 295 13.24 -3.06 10.45
N CYS A 296 12.81 -2.25 9.49
CA CYS A 296 11.53 -2.45 8.81
C CYS A 296 11.52 -1.99 7.35
N LEU A 297 10.59 -2.56 6.58
CA LEU A 297 10.18 -2.08 5.25
C LEU A 297 8.96 -1.16 5.39
N LEU A 298 9.07 0.10 4.98
CA LEU A 298 7.97 1.06 4.94
C LEU A 298 7.48 1.27 3.51
N ILE A 299 6.23 0.89 3.24
CA ILE A 299 5.66 0.81 1.90
C ILE A 299 4.67 1.95 1.68
N PHE A 300 4.89 2.72 0.62
CA PHE A 300 3.98 3.75 0.11
C PHE A 300 3.55 3.37 -1.31
N GLU A 301 2.30 2.97 -1.50
CA GLU A 301 1.78 2.76 -2.86
C GLU A 301 1.15 4.03 -3.43
N ASP A 302 1.31 4.23 -4.74
CA ASP A 302 0.78 5.39 -5.47
C ASP A 302 1.15 6.72 -4.80
N LEU A 303 2.45 6.93 -4.59
CA LEU A 303 3.02 8.08 -3.89
C LEU A 303 2.58 9.42 -4.48
N ASP A 304 2.33 9.47 -5.80
CA ASP A 304 1.81 10.65 -6.51
C ASP A 304 0.36 10.99 -6.16
N SER A 305 -0.39 10.02 -5.63
CA SER A 305 -1.73 10.24 -5.09
C SER A 305 -1.70 10.51 -3.57
N LEU A 306 -0.71 9.95 -2.86
CA LEU A 306 -0.57 10.14 -1.42
C LEU A 306 -0.02 11.53 -1.04
N VAL A 307 1.02 12.01 -1.73
CA VAL A 307 1.72 13.24 -1.34
C VAL A 307 1.24 14.42 -2.20
N GLY A 308 0.28 15.17 -1.64
CA GLY A 308 -0.18 16.44 -2.19
C GLY A 308 0.84 17.57 -2.02
N ASP A 309 0.64 18.66 -2.78
CA ASP A 309 1.49 19.84 -2.75
C ASP A 309 1.55 20.52 -1.36
N ASP A 310 0.46 20.41 -0.59
CA ASP A 310 0.21 21.02 0.72
C ASP A 310 0.90 20.29 1.88
N ILE A 311 1.10 18.97 1.78
CA ILE A 311 1.73 18.14 2.81
C ILE A 311 3.16 17.71 2.47
N ARG A 312 3.62 17.97 1.24
CA ARG A 312 4.94 17.60 0.72
C ARG A 312 6.09 17.99 1.64
N SER A 313 6.14 19.23 2.12
CA SER A 313 7.25 19.72 2.96
C SER A 313 7.33 18.93 4.27
N TYR A 314 6.18 18.60 4.84
CA TYR A 314 6.07 17.80 6.05
C TYR A 314 6.55 16.36 5.81
N PHE A 315 6.11 15.73 4.73
CA PHE A 315 6.56 14.40 4.33
C PHE A 315 8.09 14.36 4.14
N LEU A 316 8.64 15.35 3.42
CA LEU A 316 10.09 15.43 3.19
C LEU A 316 10.90 15.64 4.46
N ASN A 317 10.37 16.39 5.43
CA ASN A 317 11.03 16.59 6.72
C ASN A 317 11.15 15.28 7.50
N GLU A 318 10.12 14.43 7.47
CA GLU A 318 10.17 13.11 8.13
C GLU A 318 11.07 12.12 7.37
N VAL A 319 11.11 12.17 6.04
CA VAL A 319 12.02 11.36 5.21
C VAL A 319 13.49 11.75 5.43
N ASP A 320 13.78 13.06 5.46
CA ASP A 320 15.13 13.57 5.72
C ASP A 320 15.56 13.31 7.16
N GLY A 321 14.63 13.55 8.10
CA GLY A 321 14.75 13.30 9.53
C GLY A 321 15.79 14.18 10.23
N LEU A 322 15.38 15.02 11.19
CA LEU A 322 16.27 15.42 12.29
C LEU A 322 16.42 14.27 13.31
N GLU A 323 15.42 13.41 13.39
CA GLU A 323 15.40 12.20 14.20
C GLU A 323 15.98 11.03 13.37
N SER A 324 16.70 10.09 14.00
CA SER A 324 17.35 8.99 13.27
C SER A 324 16.32 8.05 12.65
N ASN A 325 16.41 7.88 11.33
CA ASN A 325 15.67 6.90 10.53
C ASN A 325 16.50 5.63 10.25
N ASP A 326 17.46 5.30 11.12
CA ASP A 326 18.30 4.11 11.00
C ASP A 326 17.45 2.83 11.01
N GLY A 327 17.75 1.91 10.09
CA GLY A 327 17.06 0.64 9.90
C GLY A 327 15.77 0.71 9.07
N ILE A 328 15.42 1.89 8.54
CA ILE A 328 14.21 2.06 7.72
C ILE A 328 14.58 2.00 6.23
N LEU A 329 14.03 1.00 5.53
CA LEU A 329 13.99 0.98 4.07
C LEU A 329 12.60 1.42 3.60
N MET A 330 12.53 2.51 2.85
CA MET A 330 11.29 2.99 2.24
C MET A 330 11.17 2.47 0.82
N ILE A 331 9.99 1.98 0.44
CA ILE A 331 9.65 1.66 -0.94
C ILE A 331 8.40 2.41 -1.36
N GLY A 332 8.51 3.20 -2.43
CA GLY A 332 7.42 3.94 -3.04
C GLY A 332 7.06 3.38 -4.40
N SER A 333 5.77 3.26 -4.74
CA SER A 333 5.33 3.04 -6.12
C SER A 333 4.69 4.30 -6.71
N THR A 334 4.85 4.51 -8.01
CA THR A 334 4.16 5.60 -8.73
C THR A 334 3.95 5.24 -10.21
N ASN A 335 2.88 5.75 -10.82
CA ASN A 335 2.69 5.68 -12.26
C ASN A 335 3.29 6.89 -13.00
N HIS A 336 3.51 8.00 -12.29
CA HIS A 336 3.90 9.28 -12.87
C HIS A 336 5.07 9.90 -12.09
N LEU A 337 6.29 9.45 -12.38
CA LEU A 337 7.49 10.00 -11.74
C LEU A 337 7.65 11.52 -11.99
N ASP A 338 7.14 12.01 -13.11
CA ASP A 338 7.11 13.42 -13.50
C ASP A 338 6.15 14.28 -12.66
N ARG A 339 5.12 13.66 -12.08
CA ARG A 339 4.20 14.34 -11.14
C ARG A 339 4.74 14.40 -9.73
N LEU A 340 5.69 13.53 -9.38
CA LEU A 340 6.37 13.61 -8.10
C LEU A 340 7.25 14.84 -8.03
N ASP A 341 7.26 15.45 -6.85
CA ASP A 341 8.08 16.62 -6.60
C ASP A 341 9.57 16.34 -6.90
N PRO A 342 10.30 17.25 -7.56
CA PRO A 342 11.71 17.08 -7.85
C PRO A 342 12.56 16.80 -6.61
N ALA A 343 12.17 17.29 -5.44
CA ALA A 343 12.87 17.05 -4.20
C ALA A 343 12.65 15.60 -3.69
N ILE A 344 11.51 14.95 -4.00
CA ILE A 344 11.30 13.52 -3.74
C ILE A 344 12.05 12.69 -4.80
N ALA A 345 11.87 13.05 -6.08
CA ALA A 345 12.34 12.23 -7.20
C ALA A 345 13.84 12.40 -7.49
N LYS A 346 14.42 13.60 -7.39
CA LYS A 346 15.79 13.88 -7.88
C LYS A 346 16.83 14.00 -6.78
N ARG A 347 16.43 14.32 -5.54
CA ARG A 347 17.38 14.57 -4.46
C ARG A 347 17.96 13.25 -3.91
N PRO A 348 19.30 13.09 -3.89
CA PRO A 348 19.95 11.95 -3.25
C PRO A 348 19.57 11.85 -1.76
N SER A 349 19.73 10.66 -1.16
CA SER A 349 19.46 10.32 0.26
C SER A 349 18.00 10.20 0.71
N ARG A 350 17.03 10.50 -0.17
CA ARG A 350 15.59 10.26 0.04
C ARG A 350 15.20 8.97 -0.65
N PHE A 351 14.81 9.07 -1.92
CA PHE A 351 14.62 7.92 -2.83
C PHE A 351 15.76 7.87 -3.84
N ASP A 352 16.87 7.31 -3.38
CA ASP A 352 18.14 7.26 -4.09
C ASP A 352 18.19 6.17 -5.16
N ARG A 353 17.41 5.08 -5.01
CA ARG A 353 17.27 4.02 -6.03
C ARG A 353 15.97 4.13 -6.80
N LYS A 354 16.03 3.90 -8.12
CA LYS A 354 14.88 3.96 -9.01
C LYS A 354 14.84 2.76 -9.94
N TYR A 355 13.69 2.11 -9.99
CA TYR A 355 13.42 0.96 -10.82
C TYR A 355 12.31 1.32 -11.81
N HIS A 356 12.66 1.38 -13.10
CA HIS A 356 11.74 1.78 -14.16
C HIS A 356 11.07 0.55 -14.78
N TYR A 357 9.78 0.38 -14.48
CA TYR A 357 8.90 -0.63 -15.04
C TYR A 357 8.36 -0.16 -16.39
N LYS A 358 8.98 -0.65 -17.46
CA LYS A 358 8.59 -0.36 -18.85
C LYS A 358 7.48 -1.33 -19.30
N LEU A 359 6.98 -1.12 -20.52
CA LEU A 359 6.20 -2.15 -21.20
C LEU A 359 7.10 -3.37 -21.46
N PRO A 360 6.57 -4.59 -21.32
CA PRO A 360 7.38 -5.79 -21.44
C PRO A 360 7.90 -5.98 -22.87
N GLY A 361 9.18 -6.28 -23.00
CA GLY A 361 9.82 -6.70 -24.24
C GLY A 361 9.34 -8.08 -24.70
N GLN A 362 9.71 -8.51 -25.91
CA GLN A 362 9.27 -9.80 -26.46
C GLN A 362 9.67 -10.99 -25.56
N ALA A 363 10.88 -10.97 -24.99
CA ALA A 363 11.36 -12.00 -24.09
C ALA A 363 10.48 -12.10 -22.82
N GLU A 364 10.15 -10.97 -22.21
CA GLU A 364 9.29 -10.91 -21.02
C GLU A 364 7.85 -11.36 -21.33
N ARG A 365 7.29 -10.98 -22.48
CA ARG A 365 5.96 -11.45 -22.91
C ARG A 365 5.94 -12.95 -23.18
N THR A 366 7.02 -13.48 -23.76
CA THR A 366 7.20 -14.93 -23.97
C THR A 366 7.29 -15.66 -22.63
N ALA A 367 8.06 -15.14 -21.67
CA ALA A 367 8.16 -15.68 -20.33
C ALA A 367 6.80 -15.65 -19.59
N TYR A 368 6.02 -14.57 -19.77
CA TYR A 368 4.68 -14.47 -19.22
C TYR A 368 3.71 -15.50 -19.84
N ALA A 369 3.82 -15.78 -21.14
CA ALA A 369 3.07 -16.85 -21.78
C ALA A 369 3.50 -18.23 -21.25
N ALA A 370 4.79 -18.44 -20.98
CA ALA A 370 5.30 -19.67 -20.37
C ALA A 370 4.79 -19.85 -18.92
N TYR A 371 4.67 -18.76 -18.15
CA TYR A 371 4.04 -18.77 -16.83
C TYR A 371 2.58 -19.25 -16.90
N TRP A 372 1.79 -18.74 -17.83
CA TRP A 372 0.41 -19.21 -18.05
C TRP A 372 0.35 -20.66 -18.54
N ARG A 373 1.28 -21.08 -19.40
CA ARG A 373 1.41 -22.48 -19.82
C ARG A 373 1.61 -23.41 -18.64
N ALA A 374 2.54 -23.10 -17.73
CA ALA A 374 2.79 -23.92 -16.54
C ALA A 374 1.54 -24.06 -15.66
N LYS A 375 0.77 -22.98 -15.53
CA LYS A 375 -0.50 -22.97 -14.78
C LYS A 375 -1.61 -23.80 -15.45
N LEU A 376 -1.67 -23.78 -16.79
CA LEU A 376 -2.74 -24.45 -17.55
C LEU A 376 -2.47 -25.94 -17.78
N LEU A 377 -1.20 -26.34 -17.91
CA LEU A 377 -0.82 -27.74 -18.06
C LEU A 377 -1.22 -28.61 -16.86
N GLN A 378 -1.42 -28.01 -15.68
CA GLN A 378 -1.90 -28.72 -14.49
C GLN A 378 -3.30 -29.33 -14.67
N ASN A 379 -4.10 -28.82 -15.62
CA ASN A 379 -5.50 -29.22 -15.76
C ASN A 379 -5.77 -30.09 -17.01
N GLU A 380 -4.79 -30.34 -17.87
CA GLU A 380 -4.91 -31.11 -19.15
C GLU A 380 -6.05 -30.68 -20.11
N VAL A 381 -6.74 -29.55 -19.86
CA VAL A 381 -7.90 -29.11 -20.64
C VAL A 381 -7.52 -28.46 -21.98
N VAL A 382 -6.33 -27.88 -22.08
CA VAL A 382 -5.92 -27.04 -23.22
C VAL A 382 -4.55 -27.45 -23.72
N GLU A 383 -4.45 -27.72 -25.03
CA GLU A 383 -3.18 -27.97 -25.69
C GLU A 383 -2.39 -26.67 -25.83
N PHE A 384 -1.31 -26.53 -25.04
CA PHE A 384 -0.43 -25.36 -25.04
C PHE A 384 1.03 -25.77 -25.29
N PRO A 385 1.43 -25.94 -26.57
CA PRO A 385 2.82 -26.25 -26.94
C PRO A 385 3.77 -25.12 -26.55
N GLU A 386 5.02 -25.45 -26.21
CA GLU A 386 6.03 -24.45 -25.80
C GLU A 386 6.33 -23.43 -26.90
N ALA A 387 6.37 -23.87 -28.16
CA ALA A 387 6.57 -22.99 -29.31
C ALA A 387 5.49 -21.89 -29.43
N LEU A 388 4.28 -22.13 -28.91
CA LEU A 388 3.19 -21.15 -28.91
C LEU A 388 3.50 -19.95 -28.00
N CYS A 389 4.29 -20.13 -26.93
CA CYS A 389 4.68 -19.02 -26.06
C CYS A 389 5.47 -17.94 -26.83
N GLY A 390 6.37 -18.36 -27.72
CA GLY A 390 7.15 -17.45 -28.57
C GLY A 390 6.28 -16.68 -29.57
N VAL A 391 5.32 -17.37 -30.19
CA VAL A 391 4.35 -16.77 -31.13
C VAL A 391 3.49 -15.73 -30.41
N ILE A 392 2.94 -16.06 -29.24
CA ILE A 392 2.15 -15.12 -28.42
C ILE A 392 3.01 -13.91 -28.04
N GLY A 393 4.26 -14.12 -27.64
CA GLY A 393 5.19 -13.03 -27.31
C GLY A 393 5.41 -12.04 -28.47
N GLN A 394 5.44 -12.53 -29.71
CA GLN A 394 5.56 -11.68 -30.91
C GLN A 394 4.26 -10.93 -31.22
N LEU A 395 3.12 -11.61 -31.21
CA LEU A 395 1.81 -11.03 -31.54
C LEU A 395 1.34 -9.96 -30.56
N THR A 396 1.78 -10.02 -29.31
CA THR A 396 1.37 -9.13 -28.21
C THR A 396 2.26 -7.89 -28.05
N LYS A 397 2.94 -7.44 -29.11
CA LYS A 397 3.76 -6.22 -29.07
C LYS A 397 2.95 -5.04 -28.51
N GLY A 398 3.52 -4.35 -27.52
CA GLY A 398 2.90 -3.18 -26.89
C GLY A 398 1.93 -3.48 -25.75
N PHE A 399 1.64 -4.74 -25.44
CA PHE A 399 0.77 -5.11 -24.32
C PHE A 399 1.51 -4.96 -22.99
N SER A 400 0.82 -4.46 -21.95
CA SER A 400 1.28 -4.56 -20.57
C SER A 400 1.02 -5.96 -20.01
N PHE A 401 1.61 -6.32 -18.86
CA PHE A 401 1.26 -7.58 -18.19
C PHE A 401 -0.22 -7.66 -17.78
N ALA A 402 -0.86 -6.52 -17.47
CA ALA A 402 -2.30 -6.47 -17.22
C ALA A 402 -3.11 -6.85 -18.47
N TYR A 403 -2.76 -6.31 -19.64
CA TYR A 403 -3.40 -6.69 -20.91
C TYR A 403 -3.11 -8.14 -21.30
N LEU A 404 -1.89 -8.65 -21.06
CA LEU A 404 -1.58 -10.06 -21.28
C LEU A 404 -2.39 -10.97 -20.36
N LYS A 405 -2.57 -10.58 -19.09
CA LYS A 405 -3.43 -11.31 -18.14
C LYS A 405 -4.86 -11.37 -18.67
N GLU A 406 -5.39 -10.23 -19.11
CA GLU A 406 -6.74 -10.15 -19.67
C GLU A 406 -6.88 -11.02 -20.93
N LEU A 407 -5.90 -10.97 -21.83
CA LEU A 407 -5.86 -11.82 -23.03
C LEU A 407 -6.02 -13.31 -22.70
N PHE A 408 -5.23 -13.82 -21.74
CA PHE A 408 -5.34 -15.23 -21.34
C PHE A 408 -6.69 -15.52 -20.68
N VAL A 409 -7.21 -14.63 -19.84
CA VAL A 409 -8.52 -14.81 -19.20
C VAL A 409 -9.64 -14.84 -20.24
N MET A 410 -9.67 -13.89 -21.17
CA MET A 410 -10.66 -13.84 -22.26
C MET A 410 -10.58 -15.07 -23.15
N ALA A 411 -9.37 -15.48 -23.54
CA ALA A 411 -9.18 -16.66 -24.39
C ALA A 411 -9.70 -17.94 -23.70
N LEU A 412 -9.39 -18.12 -22.41
CA LEU A 412 -9.86 -19.27 -21.64
C LEU A 412 -11.38 -19.25 -21.44
N LEU A 413 -11.97 -18.09 -21.15
CA LEU A 413 -13.43 -17.96 -21.03
C LEU A 413 -14.14 -18.24 -22.35
N SER A 414 -13.57 -17.83 -23.48
CA SER A 414 -14.07 -18.20 -24.81
C SER A 414 -14.05 -19.71 -25.02
N LEU A 415 -12.94 -20.37 -24.69
CA LEU A 415 -12.83 -21.83 -24.79
C LEU A 415 -13.85 -22.56 -23.90
N VAL A 416 -14.05 -22.10 -22.67
CA VAL A 416 -15.06 -22.65 -21.74
C VAL A 416 -16.49 -22.50 -22.29
N ARG A 417 -16.76 -21.42 -23.04
CA ARG A 417 -18.05 -21.21 -23.71
C ARG A 417 -18.21 -22.03 -25.00
N GLY A 418 -17.24 -22.88 -25.34
CA GLY A 418 -17.26 -23.74 -26.53
C GLY A 418 -16.81 -23.06 -27.82
N PHE A 419 -16.20 -21.88 -27.73
CA PHE A 419 -15.72 -21.12 -28.89
C PHE A 419 -14.48 -21.78 -29.49
N LYS A 420 -14.51 -22.13 -30.78
CA LYS A 420 -13.41 -22.85 -31.46
C LYS A 420 -12.57 -21.99 -32.41
N GLY A 421 -12.89 -20.70 -32.55
CA GLY A 421 -12.13 -19.77 -33.38
C GLY A 421 -12.44 -19.82 -34.87
N ASP A 422 -13.27 -20.76 -35.33
CA ASP A 422 -13.72 -20.85 -36.73
C ASP A 422 -14.96 -19.96 -37.03
N ASP A 423 -15.51 -19.27 -36.02
CA ASP A 423 -16.75 -18.47 -36.12
C ASP A 423 -16.56 -17.05 -36.71
N PHE A 424 -15.34 -16.68 -37.11
CA PHE A 424 -15.07 -15.40 -37.78
C PHE A 424 -14.17 -15.64 -39.00
N GLU A 425 -14.66 -15.27 -40.18
CA GLU A 425 -13.82 -15.14 -41.38
C GLU A 425 -12.69 -14.15 -41.08
N MET A 426 -11.46 -14.67 -41.04
CA MET A 426 -10.26 -13.84 -41.02
C MET A 426 -10.14 -13.14 -42.36
N VAL A 427 -10.63 -11.91 -42.48
CA VAL A 427 -10.23 -11.03 -43.59
C VAL A 427 -8.75 -10.72 -43.40
N GLN A 428 -7.90 -11.36 -44.19
CA GLN A 428 -6.50 -10.99 -44.32
C GLN A 428 -6.42 -9.58 -44.91
N VAL A 429 -5.47 -8.77 -44.45
CA VAL A 429 -5.37 -7.32 -44.72
C VAL A 429 -4.99 -7.00 -46.19
N GLU A 430 -5.07 -7.96 -47.11
CA GLU A 430 -4.81 -7.72 -48.54
C GLU A 430 -5.88 -6.80 -49.17
N ASP A 431 -7.13 -6.83 -48.70
CA ASP A 431 -8.21 -6.02 -49.27
C ASP A 431 -8.28 -4.56 -48.76
N ALA A 432 -7.61 -4.22 -47.66
CA ALA A 432 -7.60 -2.86 -47.13
C ALA A 432 -6.57 -1.94 -47.82
N ALA A 433 -5.61 -2.51 -48.55
CA ALA A 433 -4.66 -1.75 -49.37
C ALA A 433 -5.27 -1.28 -50.69
N ALA A 434 -6.34 -1.93 -51.17
CA ALA A 434 -7.00 -1.62 -52.43
C ALA A 434 -7.97 -0.42 -52.37
N SER A 435 -8.36 0.04 -51.17
CA SER A 435 -9.24 1.21 -50.99
C SER A 435 -8.53 2.36 -50.26
N ARG A 436 -7.48 2.92 -50.85
CA ARG A 436 -6.96 4.24 -50.45
C ARG A 436 -7.29 5.26 -51.53
N PRO A 437 -7.96 6.38 -51.23
CA PRO A 437 -8.04 7.49 -52.17
C PRO A 437 -6.64 8.06 -52.40
N ALA A 438 -6.37 8.41 -53.65
CA ALA A 438 -5.09 8.92 -54.13
C ALA A 438 -4.61 10.15 -53.35
N SER A 439 -3.28 10.27 -53.31
CA SER A 439 -2.44 11.30 -52.70
C SER A 439 -2.95 12.76 -52.82
N PRO A 440 -2.66 13.62 -51.82
CA PRO A 440 -3.00 15.04 -51.88
C PRO A 440 -2.11 15.79 -52.90
N PRO A 441 -2.57 16.92 -53.45
CA PRO A 441 -1.86 17.64 -54.51
C PRO A 441 -0.60 18.33 -53.98
N GLU A 442 0.42 18.38 -54.84
CA GLU A 442 1.69 19.05 -54.60
C GLU A 442 1.51 20.56 -54.30
N PRO A 443 2.33 21.15 -53.40
CA PRO A 443 2.31 22.58 -53.17
C PRO A 443 3.03 23.31 -54.32
N SER A 444 2.31 24.23 -54.95
CA SER A 444 2.86 25.15 -55.95
C SER A 444 3.94 26.04 -55.33
N SER A 445 5.12 26.03 -55.95
CA SER A 445 6.24 26.93 -55.66
C SER A 445 5.96 28.36 -56.10
N THR A 446 6.01 29.33 -55.17
CA THR A 446 6.58 30.67 -55.40
C THR A 446 6.82 31.37 -54.06
N ALA A 447 8.08 31.62 -53.72
CA ALA A 447 8.60 32.89 -53.16
C ALA A 447 10.03 32.70 -52.65
N ASP A 448 10.91 33.58 -53.12
CA ASP A 448 12.34 33.66 -52.82
C ASP A 448 12.65 33.65 -51.32
N THR A 449 13.66 32.87 -50.92
CA THR A 449 14.34 33.07 -49.63
C THR A 449 15.81 33.38 -49.87
N CYS A 450 16.18 34.62 -49.55
CA CYS A 450 17.55 35.09 -49.50
C CYS A 450 18.19 34.68 -48.16
N SER A 451 19.39 34.12 -48.24
CA SER A 451 20.19 33.61 -47.12
C SER A 451 21.13 34.69 -46.56
N CYS A 452 20.67 35.58 -45.68
CA CYS A 452 21.58 36.28 -44.76
C CYS A 452 20.92 37.05 -43.59
N ALA A 453 21.42 36.71 -42.40
CA ALA A 453 21.60 37.53 -41.20
C ALA A 453 20.41 37.78 -40.25
N GLN A 454 20.63 37.33 -39.00
CA GLN A 454 19.94 37.66 -37.75
C GLN A 454 20.02 39.15 -37.36
N THR A 455 19.32 39.46 -36.25
CA THR A 455 19.41 40.59 -35.27
C THR A 455 18.37 41.71 -35.25
N CYS A 456 17.58 41.77 -34.15
CA CYS A 456 16.72 42.88 -33.69
C CYS A 456 17.61 44.04 -33.20
N ASN A 457 17.34 45.31 -33.50
CA ASN A 457 18.03 46.42 -32.80
C ASN A 457 17.14 47.62 -32.40
N ALA A 458 15.85 47.33 -32.16
CA ALA A 458 14.73 48.16 -31.65
C ALA A 458 13.44 47.78 -32.40
N CYS A 459 13.62 47.33 -33.64
CA CYS A 459 12.65 47.39 -34.72
C CYS A 459 13.00 46.46 -35.90
N GLY A 460 13.89 45.47 -35.77
CA GLY A 460 14.24 44.66 -36.93
C GLY A 460 15.37 43.66 -36.69
N LYS A 461 15.00 42.38 -36.91
CA LYS A 461 15.60 41.02 -37.02
C LYS A 461 15.72 40.09 -35.77
N LEU A 462 16.34 38.91 -35.87
CA LEU A 462 15.67 37.59 -35.88
C LEU A 462 16.05 36.80 -34.62
N VAL A 463 15.13 35.96 -34.11
CA VAL A 463 15.32 35.12 -32.92
C VAL A 463 15.27 33.65 -33.33
N GLU A 464 16.44 33.00 -33.43
CA GLU A 464 16.56 31.53 -33.65
C GLU A 464 15.94 30.69 -32.53
N ALA A 465 15.68 31.26 -31.34
CA ALA A 465 15.13 30.51 -30.21
C ALA A 465 13.66 30.10 -30.40
N ALA A 466 12.82 30.92 -31.05
CA ALA A 466 11.38 30.62 -31.18
C ALA A 466 11.08 29.61 -32.29
N GLN A 467 11.89 29.59 -33.35
CA GLN A 467 11.78 28.61 -34.43
C GLN A 467 12.39 27.27 -34.03
N LYS A 468 13.50 27.26 -33.27
CA LYS A 468 14.08 26.03 -32.73
C LYS A 468 13.18 25.38 -31.68
N GLN A 469 12.52 26.16 -30.81
CA GLN A 469 11.58 25.61 -29.82
C GLN A 469 10.31 25.03 -30.47
N ARG A 470 9.75 25.70 -31.49
CA ARG A 470 8.63 25.13 -32.28
C ARG A 470 9.04 23.95 -33.14
N ALA A 471 10.25 23.94 -33.69
CA ALA A 471 10.77 22.82 -34.48
C ALA A 471 11.14 21.63 -33.59
N ASP A 472 11.67 21.85 -32.39
CA ASP A 472 11.98 20.82 -31.40
C ASP A 472 10.69 20.29 -30.75
N GLU A 473 9.68 21.14 -30.50
CA GLU A 473 8.35 20.70 -30.05
C GLU A 473 7.58 19.97 -31.16
N ALA A 474 7.66 20.41 -32.42
CA ALA A 474 7.07 19.72 -33.56
C ALA A 474 7.82 18.42 -33.89
N ALA A 475 9.14 18.37 -33.73
CA ALA A 475 9.94 17.16 -33.89
C ALA A 475 9.75 16.19 -32.71
N ALA A 476 9.55 16.67 -31.49
CA ALA A 476 9.18 15.84 -30.34
C ALA A 476 7.74 15.31 -30.46
N ALA A 477 6.80 16.14 -30.94
CA ALA A 477 5.44 15.72 -31.26
C ALA A 477 5.41 14.73 -32.43
N ALA A 478 6.19 14.95 -33.49
CA ALA A 478 6.34 14.04 -34.62
C ALA A 478 7.09 12.75 -34.24
N LYS A 479 8.01 12.81 -33.26
CA LYS A 479 8.69 11.63 -32.70
C LYS A 479 7.77 10.82 -31.78
N LEU A 480 6.87 11.48 -31.03
CA LEU A 480 5.76 10.85 -30.31
C LEU A 480 4.68 10.30 -31.26
N GLU A 481 4.42 10.95 -32.39
CA GLU A 481 3.57 10.45 -33.48
C GLU A 481 4.22 9.27 -34.22
N ALA A 482 5.54 9.28 -34.39
CA ALA A 482 6.30 8.21 -35.03
C ALA A 482 6.54 7.00 -34.10
N GLU A 483 6.67 7.21 -32.77
CA GLU A 483 6.64 6.11 -31.78
C GLU A 483 5.23 5.53 -31.61
N ALA A 484 4.19 6.22 -32.08
CA ALA A 484 2.81 5.76 -32.13
C ALA A 484 2.48 5.10 -33.49
N GLU A 485 3.39 4.28 -34.03
CA GLU A 485 3.04 3.33 -35.09
C GLU A 485 1.79 2.55 -34.65
N ARG A 486 0.74 2.64 -35.48
CA ARG A 486 -0.53 1.90 -35.34
C ARG A 486 -0.21 0.44 -35.01
N LEU A 487 -0.92 -0.12 -34.03
CA LEU A 487 -0.74 -1.50 -33.58
C LEU A 487 -1.32 -2.45 -34.64
N VAL A 488 -0.71 -2.47 -35.83
CA VAL A 488 -0.97 -3.51 -36.82
C VAL A 488 -0.47 -4.81 -36.21
N VAL A 489 -1.35 -5.82 -36.12
CA VAL A 489 -0.97 -7.18 -35.70
C VAL A 489 0.29 -7.55 -36.48
N PRO A 490 1.45 -7.75 -35.81
CA PRO A 490 2.68 -8.08 -36.51
C PRO A 490 2.44 -9.34 -37.35
N MET A 491 2.85 -9.33 -38.62
CA MET A 491 2.89 -10.58 -39.39
C MET A 491 3.95 -11.49 -38.73
N VAL A 492 3.47 -12.52 -38.06
CA VAL A 492 4.28 -13.53 -37.39
C VAL A 492 4.16 -14.82 -38.17
N GLU A 493 5.30 -15.41 -38.54
CA GLU A 493 5.35 -16.74 -39.13
C GLU A 493 4.93 -17.77 -38.07
N VAL A 494 3.76 -18.38 -38.29
CA VAL A 494 3.23 -19.45 -37.43
C VAL A 494 3.68 -20.79 -38.02
N PRO A 495 4.42 -21.64 -37.28
CA PRO A 495 4.74 -22.99 -37.74
C PRO A 495 3.47 -23.77 -38.12
N GLU A 496 3.49 -24.52 -39.22
CA GLU A 496 2.31 -25.27 -39.72
C GLU A 496 1.69 -26.18 -38.64
N ALA A 497 2.51 -26.78 -37.78
CA ALA A 497 2.07 -27.61 -36.66
C ALA A 497 1.20 -26.88 -35.63
N LEU A 498 1.26 -25.55 -35.57
CA LEU A 498 0.48 -24.72 -34.65
C LEU A 498 -0.71 -24.03 -35.33
N ALA A 499 -0.84 -24.10 -36.66
CA ALA A 499 -1.87 -23.37 -37.41
C ALA A 499 -3.29 -23.79 -37.02
N GLU A 500 -3.50 -25.08 -36.75
CA GLU A 500 -4.79 -25.63 -36.32
C GLU A 500 -5.00 -25.64 -34.80
N ASN A 501 -4.04 -25.12 -34.01
CA ASN A 501 -4.18 -25.08 -32.56
C ASN A 501 -5.33 -24.13 -32.15
N THR A 502 -6.33 -24.68 -31.46
CA THR A 502 -7.54 -23.93 -31.07
C THR A 502 -7.22 -22.74 -30.17
N LEU A 503 -6.27 -22.88 -29.23
CA LEU A 503 -5.85 -21.79 -28.36
C LEU A 503 -5.24 -20.65 -29.16
N LEU A 504 -4.40 -20.93 -30.17
CA LEU A 504 -3.83 -19.90 -31.03
C LEU A 504 -4.91 -19.14 -31.81
N LYS A 505 -5.89 -19.83 -32.41
CA LYS A 505 -7.00 -19.18 -33.13
C LYS A 505 -7.77 -18.21 -32.22
N VAL A 506 -8.13 -18.65 -31.03
CA VAL A 506 -8.85 -17.82 -30.05
C VAL A 506 -7.98 -16.65 -29.56
N VAL A 507 -6.71 -16.89 -29.25
CA VAL A 507 -5.78 -15.84 -28.80
C VAL A 507 -5.59 -14.77 -29.88
N ARG A 508 -5.46 -15.15 -31.16
CA ARG A 508 -5.35 -14.17 -32.27
C ARG A 508 -6.58 -13.27 -32.35
N TYR A 509 -7.78 -13.86 -32.22
CA TYR A 509 -9.02 -13.09 -32.19
C TYR A 509 -9.05 -12.11 -31.01
N GLN A 510 -8.74 -12.57 -29.79
CA GLN A 510 -8.76 -11.74 -28.60
C GLN A 510 -7.68 -10.64 -28.61
N ILE A 511 -6.52 -10.89 -29.22
CA ILE A 511 -5.48 -9.86 -29.41
C ILE A 511 -6.03 -8.69 -30.23
N ARG A 512 -6.77 -8.97 -31.32
CA ARG A 512 -7.36 -7.92 -32.16
C ARG A 512 -8.37 -7.08 -31.38
N VAL A 513 -9.27 -7.74 -30.62
CA VAL A 513 -10.27 -7.04 -29.79
C VAL A 513 -9.58 -6.10 -28.79
N LEU A 514 -8.57 -6.59 -28.06
CA LEU A 514 -7.84 -5.78 -27.09
C LEU A 514 -7.05 -4.64 -27.75
N GLN A 515 -6.51 -4.83 -28.95
CA GLN A 515 -5.84 -3.76 -29.69
C GLN A 515 -6.81 -2.64 -30.10
N GLU A 516 -8.00 -2.99 -30.57
CA GLU A 516 -9.05 -2.02 -30.91
C GLU A 516 -9.48 -1.21 -29.67
N GLU A 517 -9.63 -1.86 -28.51
CA GLU A 517 -9.90 -1.18 -27.23
C GLU A 517 -8.77 -0.24 -26.79
N MET A 518 -7.51 -0.69 -26.93
CA MET A 518 -6.34 0.12 -26.61
C MET A 518 -6.23 1.36 -27.50
N GLU A 519 -6.54 1.24 -28.79
CA GLU A 519 -6.56 2.38 -29.72
C GLU A 519 -7.66 3.38 -29.34
N SER A 520 -8.88 2.89 -29.04
CA SER A 520 -9.97 3.75 -28.57
C SER A 520 -9.65 4.49 -27.26
N ALA A 521 -9.00 3.81 -26.30
CA ALA A 521 -8.58 4.43 -25.04
C ALA A 521 -7.54 5.53 -25.26
N ARG A 522 -6.55 5.29 -26.14
CA ARG A 522 -5.51 6.27 -26.48
C ARG A 522 -6.09 7.49 -27.19
N GLU A 523 -7.08 7.32 -28.05
CA GLU A 523 -7.77 8.45 -28.69
C GLU A 523 -8.45 9.35 -27.65
N LYS A 524 -9.17 8.76 -26.68
CA LYS A 524 -9.79 9.52 -25.57
C LYS A 524 -8.75 10.25 -24.71
N GLU A 525 -7.62 9.62 -24.41
CA GLU A 525 -6.53 10.29 -23.68
C GLU A 525 -5.94 11.47 -24.47
N ARG A 526 -5.76 11.30 -25.78
CA ARG A 526 -5.30 12.38 -26.67
C ARG A 526 -6.28 13.54 -26.72
N GLU A 527 -7.59 13.27 -26.74
CA GLU A 527 -8.63 14.29 -26.68
C GLU A 527 -8.62 15.06 -25.35
N MET A 528 -8.58 14.35 -24.22
CA MET A 528 -8.49 14.96 -22.88
C MET A 528 -7.21 15.80 -22.69
N ALA A 529 -6.08 15.34 -23.25
CA ALA A 529 -4.82 16.09 -23.22
C ALA A 529 -4.91 17.37 -24.06
N LYS A 530 -5.54 17.33 -25.24
CA LYS A 530 -5.79 18.51 -26.09
C LYS A 530 -6.70 19.52 -25.39
N GLU A 531 -7.73 19.09 -24.68
CA GLU A 531 -8.61 19.97 -23.90
C GLU A 531 -7.88 20.68 -22.75
N LYS A 532 -7.01 19.96 -22.01
CA LYS A 532 -6.19 20.55 -20.93
C LYS A 532 -5.19 21.59 -21.43
N VAL A 533 -4.67 21.43 -22.66
CA VAL A 533 -3.77 22.40 -23.30
C VAL A 533 -4.55 23.58 -23.89
N GLY A 534 -5.76 23.34 -24.43
CA GLY A 534 -6.67 24.38 -24.94
C GLY A 534 -7.21 25.32 -23.86
N GLY A 535 -7.56 24.79 -22.68
CA GLY A 535 -8.08 25.57 -21.55
C GLY A 535 -7.08 26.59 -20.96
N LYS A 536 -5.77 26.34 -21.07
CA LYS A 536 -4.74 27.29 -20.61
C LYS A 536 -4.56 28.52 -21.51
N LYS A 537 -5.05 28.51 -22.76
CA LYS A 537 -4.97 29.68 -23.68
C LYS A 537 -6.15 30.65 -23.58
N ALA A 538 -7.24 30.28 -22.91
CA ALA A 538 -8.42 31.14 -22.77
C ALA A 538 -8.43 32.03 -21.50
N GLY A 539 -7.52 31.81 -20.54
CA GLY A 539 -7.49 32.53 -19.25
C GLY A 539 -6.63 33.80 -19.19
N GLY A 540 -6.04 34.23 -20.30
CA GLY A 540 -5.08 35.34 -20.34
C GLY A 540 -5.56 36.54 -21.15
N LYS A 541 -6.76 37.05 -20.87
CA LYS A 541 -7.21 38.40 -21.28
C LYS A 541 -8.42 38.80 -20.43
N LYS A 542 -8.16 39.42 -19.29
CA LYS A 542 -8.96 40.51 -18.72
C LYS A 542 -8.05 41.35 -17.83
#